data_AF-A0A4Q1IMI5-F1
#
_entry.id   AF-A0A4Q1IMI5-F1
#
_cell.length_a   1.000
_cell.length_b   1.000
_cell.length_c   1.000
_cell.angle_alpha   90.00
_cell.angle_beta   90.00
_cell.angle_gamma   90.00
#
_symmetry.space_group_name_H-M   'P 1'
#
loop_
_entity.id
_entity.type
_entity.pdbx_description
1 polymer ?
#
loop_
_entity_poly.entity_id
_entity_poly.type
_entity_poly.pdbx_seq_one_letter_code
_entity_poly.pdbx_strand_id
1 'polypeptide(L)' 'MITTTISDFRKDIKDYLNKVTENFETLIINRGKNSGVVVISLEEYNSLMTTQHEMSSITNKDVINFESDYFVRNFVHI' A
#
# COMPACT_ATOMS: atom_id res chain seq x y z
N MET A 1 -6.37 0.31 -14.26
CA MET A 1 -5.17 1.16 -13.99
C MET A 1 -5.05 2.13 -15.14
N ILE A 2 -5.12 3.43 -14.84
CA ILE A 2 -5.15 4.51 -15.81
C ILE A 2 -3.89 5.35 -15.66
N THR A 3 -3.25 5.70 -16.78
CA THR A 3 -2.11 6.61 -16.78
C THR A 3 -2.45 7.85 -17.58
N THR A 4 -2.20 9.03 -17.02
CA THR A 4 -2.48 10.31 -17.67
C THR A 4 -1.35 11.32 -17.43
N THR A 5 -1.30 12.38 -18.24
CA THR A 5 -0.38 13.49 -18.01
C THR A 5 -1.02 14.52 -17.09
N ILE A 6 -0.21 15.36 -16.44
CA ILE A 6 -0.75 16.47 -15.63
C ILE A 6 -1.64 17.41 -16.45
N SER A 7 -1.34 17.58 -17.74
CA SER A 7 -2.09 18.46 -18.65
C SER A 7 -3.47 17.91 -18.96
N ASP A 8 -3.58 16.61 -19.18
CA ASP A 8 -4.86 15.96 -19.49
C ASP A 8 -5.68 15.71 -18.22
N PHE A 9 -5.02 15.40 -17.10
CA PHE A 9 -5.67 15.36 -15.80
C PHE A 9 -6.39 16.67 -15.47
N ARG A 10 -5.74 17.82 -15.72
CA ARG A 10 -6.31 19.15 -15.42
C ARG A 10 -7.55 19.50 -16.24
N LYS A 11 -7.69 18.96 -17.44
CA LYS A 11 -8.87 19.20 -18.29
C LYS A 11 -10.09 18.47 -17.74
N ASP A 12 -9.90 17.22 -17.30
CA ASP A 12 -11.00 16.29 -17.01
C ASP A 12 -10.90 15.70 -15.59
N ILE A 13 -10.54 16.53 -14.59
CA ILE A 13 -10.27 16.10 -13.21
C ILE A 13 -11.40 15.22 -12.64
N LYS A 14 -12.65 15.64 -12.83
CA LYS A 14 -13.82 14.98 -12.27
C LYS A 14 -13.98 13.55 -12.79
N ASP A 15 -13.77 13.34 -14.09
CA ASP A 15 -13.93 12.03 -14.71
C ASP A 15 -12.84 11.06 -14.25
N TYR A 16 -11.61 11.56 -14.08
CA TYR A 16 -10.52 10.75 -13.53
C TYR A 16 -10.79 10.36 -12.07
N LEU A 17 -11.26 11.28 -11.24
CA LEU A 17 -11.58 10.98 -9.84
C LEU A 17 -12.76 10.01 -9.72
N ASN A 18 -13.81 10.18 -10.51
CA ASN A 18 -14.94 9.25 -10.55
C ASN A 18 -14.49 7.84 -10.92
N LYS A 19 -13.59 7.68 -11.90
CA LYS A 19 -13.02 6.37 -12.25
C LYS A 19 -12.23 5.74 -11.09
N VAL A 20 -11.51 6.55 -10.32
CA VAL A 20 -10.77 6.06 -9.14
C VAL A 20 -11.73 5.61 -8.03
N THR A 21 -12.81 6.35 -7.80
CA THR A 21 -13.74 6.07 -6.70
C THR A 21 -14.81 5.02 -7.03
N GLU A 22 -15.31 4.97 -8.26
CA GLU A 22 -16.42 4.10 -8.66
C GLU A 22 -15.94 2.77 -9.23
N ASN A 23 -14.79 2.76 -9.91
CA ASN A 23 -14.28 1.57 -10.59
C ASN A 23 -13.06 0.95 -9.88
N PHE A 24 -12.71 1.44 -8.69
CA PHE A 24 -11.52 1.02 -7.93
C PHE A 24 -10.23 1.04 -8.78
N GLU A 25 -10.14 1.98 -9.74
CA GLU A 25 -8.98 2.06 -10.63
C GLU A 25 -7.86 2.90 -10.02
N THR A 26 -6.63 2.39 -10.04
CA THR A 26 -5.44 3.20 -9.73
C THR A 26 -5.17 4.18 -10.88
N LEU A 27 -5.02 5.46 -10.55
CA LEU A 27 -4.64 6.52 -11.49
C LEU A 27 -3.19 6.94 -11.27
N ILE A 28 -2.40 6.96 -12.34
CA ILE A 28 -1.01 7.43 -12.34
C ILE A 28 -0.94 8.72 -13.16
N ILE A 29 -0.58 9.82 -12.50
CA ILE A 29 -0.39 11.13 -13.12
C ILE A 29 1.10 11.33 -13.36
N ASN A 30 1.51 11.32 -14.62
CA ASN A 30 2.90 11.53 -15.00
C ASN A 30 3.23 13.04 -15.14
N ARG A 31 4.30 13.48 -14.46
CA ARG A 31 4.80 14.86 -14.45
C ARG A 31 6.17 15.01 -15.13
N GLY A 32 6.65 14.00 -15.87
CA GLY A 32 7.93 14.01 -16.59
C GLY A 32 8.72 12.72 -16.41
N LYS A 33 10.00 12.70 -16.84
CA LYS A 33 10.77 11.44 -16.96
C LYS A 33 10.75 10.52 -15.73
N ASN A 34 10.80 11.07 -14.50
CA ASN A 34 10.92 10.28 -13.26
C ASN A 34 10.02 10.78 -12.11
N SER A 35 9.00 11.60 -12.37
CA SER A 35 8.11 12.11 -11.33
C SER A 35 6.67 11.85 -11.69
N GLY A 36 5.95 11.18 -10.81
CA GLY A 36 4.54 10.90 -10.95
C GLY A 36 3.83 10.85 -9.61
N VAL A 37 2.51 10.98 -9.65
CA VAL A 37 1.63 10.87 -8.50
C VAL A 37 0.72 9.69 -8.73
N VAL A 38 0.53 8.87 -7.70
CA VAL A 38 -0.44 7.77 -7.71
C VAL A 38 -1.66 8.21 -6.91
N VAL A 39 -2.84 8.02 -7.47
CA VAL A 39 -4.13 8.32 -6.85
C VAL A 39 -4.92 7.01 -6.77
N ILE A 40 -5.42 6.71 -5.57
CA ILE A 40 -6.24 5.56 -5.25
C ILE A 40 -7.43 6.00 -4.38
N SER A 41 -8.47 5.18 -4.30
CA SER A 41 -9.60 5.47 -3.42
C SER A 41 -9.17 5.42 -1.96
N LEU A 42 -9.89 6.14 -1.09
CA LEU A 42 -9.62 6.12 0.35
C LEU A 42 -9.80 4.71 0.94
N GLU A 43 -10.76 3.96 0.44
CA GLU A 43 -11.00 2.57 0.84
C GLU A 43 -9.83 1.67 0.48
N GLU A 44 -9.30 1.79 -0.74
CA GLU A 44 -8.12 1.06 -1.21
C GLU A 44 -6.90 1.41 -0.35
N TYR A 45 -6.68 2.71 -0.08
CA TYR A 45 -5.61 3.17 0.79
C TYR A 45 -5.72 2.58 2.20
N ASN A 46 -6.92 2.60 2.79
CA ASN A 46 -7.15 2.04 4.11
C ASN A 46 -6.91 0.53 4.13
N SER A 47 -7.36 -0.19 3.11
CA SER A 47 -7.14 -1.64 2.97
C SER A 47 -5.65 -2.00 2.87
N LEU A 48 -4.89 -1.26 2.07
CA LEU A 48 -3.43 -1.42 1.94
C LEU A 48 -2.71 -1.13 3.26
N MET A 49 -3.08 -0.05 3.95
CA MET A 49 -2.47 0.31 5.23
C MET A 49 -2.80 -0.70 6.32
N THR A 50 -4.04 -1.20 6.38
CA THR A 50 -4.44 -2.26 7.31
C THR A 50 -3.65 -3.54 7.04
N THR A 51 -3.59 -3.98 5.78
CA THR A 51 -2.83 -5.18 5.40
C THR A 51 -1.34 -5.02 5.73
N GLN A 52 -0.75 -3.85 5.46
CA GLN A 52 0.64 -3.57 5.81
C GLN A 52 0.88 -3.58 7.32
N HIS A 53 -0.03 -3.01 8.10
CA HIS A 53 0.01 -3.06 9.56
C HIS A 53 -0.13 -4.50 10.09
N GLU A 54 -1.03 -5.30 9.52
CA GLU A 54 -1.20 -6.70 9.87
C GLU A 54 0.03 -7.54 9.50
N MET A 55 0.56 -7.40 8.29
CA MET A 55 1.75 -8.12 7.84
C MET A 55 3.00 -7.72 8.62
N SER A 56 3.17 -6.45 8.97
CA SER A 56 4.27 -6.03 9.86
C SER A 56 4.08 -6.58 11.27
N SER A 57 2.84 -6.71 11.75
CA SER A 57 2.55 -7.37 13.03
C SER A 57 2.79 -8.87 12.99
N ILE A 58 2.52 -9.55 11.87
CA ILE A 58 2.82 -10.98 11.65
C ILE A 58 4.33 -11.17 11.59
N THR A 59 5.04 -10.36 10.79
CA THR A 59 6.51 -10.43 10.69
C THR A 59 7.17 -10.18 12.04
N ASN A 60 6.69 -9.21 12.82
CA ASN A 60 7.18 -9.00 14.18
C ASN A 60 6.81 -10.14 15.12
N LYS A 61 5.57 -10.66 15.09
CA LYS A 61 5.16 -11.81 15.92
C LYS A 61 5.98 -13.05 15.60
N ASP A 62 6.26 -13.32 14.33
CA ASP A 62 7.07 -14.45 13.90
C ASP A 62 8.51 -14.28 14.39
N VAL A 63 9.11 -13.09 14.25
CA VAL A 63 10.46 -12.82 14.80
C VAL A 63 10.50 -12.97 16.33
N ILE A 64 9.52 -12.40 17.05
CA ILE A 64 9.46 -12.46 18.52
C ILE A 64 9.22 -13.91 19.01
N ASN A 65 8.33 -14.65 18.34
CA ASN A 65 8.07 -16.06 18.66
C ASN A 65 9.27 -16.95 18.33
N PHE A 66 9.98 -16.68 17.23
CA PHE A 66 11.17 -17.43 16.86
C PHE A 66 12.29 -17.23 17.90
N GLU A 67 12.53 -15.99 18.35
CA GLU A 67 13.52 -15.74 19.42
C GLU A 67 13.10 -16.35 20.76
N SER A 68 11.81 -16.28 21.12
CA SER A 68 11.31 -16.89 22.36
C SER A 68 11.43 -18.41 22.33
N ASP A 69 11.08 -19.06 21.22
CA ASP A 69 11.21 -20.51 21.05
C ASP A 69 12.67 -20.97 21.03
N TYR A 70 13.59 -20.18 20.43
CA TYR A 70 15.02 -20.46 20.48
C TYR A 70 15.60 -20.32 21.90
N PHE A 71 15.11 -19.35 22.67
CA PHE A 71 15.53 -19.17 24.05
C PHE A 71 15.03 -20.32 24.94
N VAL A 72 13.76 -20.69 24.84
CA VAL A 72 13.18 -21.81 25.61
C VAL A 72 13.88 -23.12 25.27
N ARG A 73 14.14 -23.39 23.99
CA ARG A 73 14.82 -24.64 23.57
C ARG A 73 16.29 -24.72 23.99
N ASN A 74 17.01 -23.61 24.05
CA ASN A 74 18.45 -23.62 24.33
C ASN A 74 18.82 -23.31 25.78
N PHE A 75 17.93 -22.73 26.60
CA PHE A 75 18.25 -22.34 27.99
C PHE A 75 17.42 -23.04 29.08
N VAL A 76 16.36 -23.79 28.76
CA VAL A 76 15.53 -24.51 29.76
C VAL A 76 16.01 -25.95 30.02
N HIS A 77 17.11 -26.39 29.38
CA HIS A 77 17.74 -27.70 29.60
C HIS A 77 19.11 -27.61 30.32
N ILE A 78 19.21 -26.79 31.38
CA ILE A 78 20.30 -26.84 32.37
C ILE A 78 19.69 -26.89 33.77
#